data_AF-A0A5J4V452-F1
#
_entry.id   AF-A0A5J4V452-F1
#
_cell.length_a   1.000
_cell.length_b   1.000
_cell.length_c   1.000
_cell.angle_alpha   90.00
_cell.angle_beta   90.00
_cell.angle_gamma   90.00
#
_symmetry.space_group_name_H-M   'P 1'
#
loop_
_entity.id
_entity.type
_entity.pdbx_description
1 polymer ?
#
loop_
_entity_poly.entity_id
_entity_poly.type
_entity_poly.pdbx_seq_one_letter_code
_entity_poly.pdbx_strand_id
1 'polypeptide(L)'
;MVEPYIPDKETQWNMEKDSGCEQVEQGNREVTLQNAWTRGSTISSELNGLCNISRSQISISPHHIISKLTMPFGTKHSPIFFAEAIESFLRQIRIHSEIKILNNFDNILLIHQDKYTLKTQTMEIMRTLEQFGWIISTEKCETEPKQIITFLGSIWNQKEMNIRMSEERKLKMIQTLKDWCNVIYMNKSETIKQLAAQIGRLNFLKPLIKEASLYLIELDKAKTQMLRTESWDGIMVVNRAVIRELR
;
A
#
# COMPACT_ATOMS: atom_id res chain seq x y z
N MET A 1 36.07 -35.69 30.15
CA MET A 1 36.75 -35.98 28.86
C MET A 1 35.70 -36.48 27.89
N VAL A 2 35.39 -35.66 26.87
CA VAL A 2 34.91 -35.96 25.50
C VAL A 2 34.38 -34.63 24.98
N GLU A 3 35.19 -33.98 24.14
CA GLU A 3 34.84 -32.83 23.30
C GLU A 3 33.96 -33.27 22.12
N PRO A 4 33.18 -32.35 21.51
CA PRO A 4 32.91 -32.48 20.09
C PRO A 4 33.13 -31.15 19.32
N TYR A 5 34.27 -31.12 18.64
CA TYR A 5 34.46 -30.89 17.19
C TYR A 5 33.53 -29.90 16.47
N ILE A 6 34.09 -28.73 16.12
CA ILE A 6 33.56 -27.74 15.18
C ILE A 6 34.30 -27.90 13.84
N PRO A 7 33.64 -28.11 12.69
CA PRO A 7 34.29 -27.96 11.40
C PRO A 7 34.17 -26.50 10.93
N ASP A 8 35.32 -25.84 10.93
CA ASP A 8 35.58 -24.53 10.33
C ASP A 8 35.59 -24.65 8.80
N LYS A 9 34.83 -23.81 8.11
CA LYS A 9 34.92 -23.63 6.65
C LYS A 9 34.73 -22.15 6.32
N GLU A 10 35.83 -21.41 6.44
CA GLU A 10 36.08 -20.22 5.63
C GLU A 10 35.81 -20.54 4.16
N THR A 11 34.84 -19.86 3.55
CA THR A 11 34.69 -19.81 2.10
C THR A 11 34.96 -18.38 1.67
N GLN A 12 36.21 -18.14 1.28
CA GLN A 12 36.65 -16.96 0.55
C GLN A 12 35.80 -16.81 -0.73
N TRP A 13 34.95 -15.80 -0.78
CA TRP A 13 34.35 -15.34 -2.04
C TRP A 13 35.23 -14.26 -2.64
N ASN A 14 36.10 -14.67 -3.57
CA ASN A 14 36.72 -13.77 -4.53
C ASN A 14 35.65 -13.45 -5.60
N MET A 15 35.12 -12.24 -5.59
CA MET A 15 34.34 -11.71 -6.72
C MET A 15 35.25 -10.86 -7.59
N GLU A 16 35.50 -11.42 -8.77
CA GLU A 16 36.12 -10.83 -9.95
C GLU A 16 35.40 -9.53 -10.34
N LYS A 17 36.18 -8.48 -10.63
CA LYS A 17 35.66 -7.22 -11.14
C LYS A 17 35.34 -7.37 -12.61
N ASP A 18 34.08 -7.66 -12.93
CA ASP A 18 33.56 -7.45 -14.28
C ASP A 18 32.61 -6.25 -14.31
N SER A 19 33.18 -5.13 -14.76
CA SER A 19 32.47 -3.95 -15.21
C SER A 19 31.91 -4.18 -16.61
N GLY A 20 30.70 -4.75 -16.69
CA GLY A 20 29.89 -4.84 -17.91
C GLY A 20 28.58 -4.09 -17.71
N CYS A 21 28.57 -2.81 -18.07
CA CYS A 21 27.40 -1.96 -17.97
C CYS A 21 26.50 -2.22 -19.19
N GLU A 22 25.51 -3.10 -19.05
CA GLU A 22 24.39 -3.19 -20.00
C GLU A 22 23.15 -2.54 -19.35
N GLN A 23 22.62 -1.52 -20.02
CA GLN A 23 21.35 -0.90 -19.66
C GLN A 23 20.24 -1.93 -19.85
N VAL A 24 19.79 -2.54 -18.76
CA VAL A 24 18.62 -3.41 -18.76
C VAL A 24 17.38 -2.54 -18.61
N GLU A 25 16.50 -2.59 -19.62
CA GLU A 25 15.17 -1.99 -19.56
C GLU A 25 14.44 -2.44 -18.28
N GLN A 26 14.02 -1.47 -17.46
CA GLN A 26 13.19 -1.71 -16.29
C GLN A 26 11.82 -2.23 -16.74
N GLY A 27 11.66 -3.55 -16.78
CA GLY A 27 10.38 -4.20 -17.07
C GLY A 27 9.32 -3.84 -16.03
N ASN A 28 8.11 -3.53 -16.50
CA ASN A 28 6.93 -3.33 -15.66
C ASN A 28 6.61 -4.64 -14.91
N ARG A 29 7.00 -4.74 -13.64
CA ARG A 29 6.58 -5.85 -12.78
C ARG A 29 5.15 -5.61 -12.30
N GLU A 30 4.20 -6.25 -12.95
CA GLU A 30 2.80 -6.27 -12.55
C GLU A 30 2.56 -7.31 -11.44
N VAL A 31 1.67 -7.00 -10.49
CA VAL A 31 1.22 -7.97 -9.49
C VAL A 31 -0.08 -8.58 -9.98
N THR A 32 -0.17 -9.90 -10.06
CA THR A 32 -1.42 -10.59 -10.42
C THR A 32 -2.43 -10.45 -9.28
N LEU A 33 -3.73 -10.34 -9.62
CA LEU A 33 -4.80 -10.28 -8.63
C LEU A 33 -4.79 -11.51 -7.69
N GLN A 34 -4.36 -12.67 -8.19
CA GLN A 34 -4.17 -13.89 -7.39
C GLN A 34 -3.08 -13.75 -6.32
N ASN A 35 -1.94 -13.13 -6.64
CA ASN A 35 -0.81 -12.99 -5.71
C ASN A 35 -1.06 -11.91 -4.65
N ALA A 36 -1.90 -10.91 -4.94
CA ALA A 36 -2.34 -9.93 -3.94
C ALA A 36 -3.32 -10.51 -2.90
N TRP A 37 -3.86 -11.71 -3.14
CA TRP A 37 -5.00 -12.29 -2.40
C TRP A 37 -4.73 -13.64 -1.73
N THR A 38 -3.47 -14.03 -1.49
CA THR A 38 -3.14 -15.27 -0.76
C THR A 38 -3.34 -15.16 0.77
N ARG A 39 -4.60 -14.99 1.18
CA ARG A 39 -5.11 -15.43 2.50
C ARG A 39 -6.56 -15.89 2.37
N GLY A 40 -6.72 -17.11 1.84
CA GLY A 40 -7.97 -17.87 1.86
C GLY A 40 -8.79 -17.79 0.57
N SER A 41 -8.88 -18.94 -0.11
CA SER A 41 -9.77 -19.33 -1.22
C SER A 41 -9.26 -19.18 -2.67
N THR A 42 -9.45 -20.26 -3.44
CA THR A 42 -9.16 -20.43 -4.87
C THR A 42 -10.06 -19.51 -5.69
N ILE A 43 -9.46 -18.70 -6.58
CA ILE A 43 -10.17 -17.73 -7.42
C ILE A 43 -10.58 -18.42 -8.73
N SER A 44 -11.88 -18.46 -9.01
CA SER A 44 -12.42 -18.79 -10.34
C SER A 44 -12.05 -17.69 -11.34
N SER A 45 -11.73 -18.08 -12.58
CA SER A 45 -11.19 -17.25 -13.67
C SER A 45 -12.14 -16.17 -14.21
N GLU A 46 -13.37 -16.09 -13.73
CA GLU A 46 -14.43 -15.30 -14.36
C GLU A 46 -14.96 -14.18 -13.44
N LEU A 47 -14.15 -13.20 -13.08
CA LEU A 47 -14.66 -11.98 -12.40
C LEU A 47 -15.13 -11.00 -13.49
N ASN A 48 -16.34 -10.40 -13.41
CA ASN A 48 -16.85 -9.44 -14.43
C ASN A 48 -17.31 -8.04 -13.94
N GLY A 49 -17.10 -7.64 -12.67
CA GLY A 49 -17.23 -6.22 -12.30
C GLY A 49 -16.46 -5.76 -11.06
N LEU A 50 -16.08 -4.47 -11.07
CA LEU A 50 -15.52 -3.69 -9.96
C LEU A 50 -16.37 -2.42 -9.72
N CYS A 51 -16.67 -2.11 -8.45
CA CYS A 51 -17.34 -0.88 -8.02
C CYS A 51 -16.59 -0.25 -6.84
N ASN A 52 -16.41 1.07 -6.83
CA ASN A 52 -15.74 1.79 -5.73
C ASN A 52 -16.71 2.74 -5.05
N ILE A 53 -16.89 2.58 -3.74
CA ILE A 53 -17.62 3.49 -2.87
C ILE A 53 -16.58 4.33 -2.14
N SER A 54 -16.48 5.62 -2.50
CA SER A 54 -15.52 6.55 -1.92
C SER A 54 -16.19 7.45 -0.88
N ARG A 55 -15.52 7.58 0.27
CA ARG A 55 -15.78 8.51 1.37
C ARG A 55 -17.13 8.29 2.05
N SER A 56 -17.10 7.57 3.16
CA SER A 56 -18.18 7.55 4.14
C SER A 56 -17.81 8.46 5.32
N GLN A 57 -18.52 9.57 5.55
CA GLN A 57 -18.35 10.33 6.81
C GLN A 57 -19.40 9.86 7.80
N ILE A 58 -19.02 9.57 9.05
CA ILE A 58 -19.96 9.18 10.09
C ILE A 58 -20.72 10.43 10.58
N SER A 59 -22.04 10.42 10.43
CA SER A 59 -22.98 11.33 11.10
C SER A 59 -24.01 10.47 11.84
N ILE A 60 -23.68 10.02 13.04
CA ILE A 60 -24.67 9.36 13.92
C ILE A 60 -25.63 10.46 14.38
N SER A 61 -26.88 10.41 13.93
CA SER A 61 -27.94 11.31 14.39
C SER A 61 -28.89 10.53 15.28
N PRO A 62 -28.89 10.72 16.61
CA PRO A 62 -29.95 10.24 17.46
C PRO A 62 -31.07 11.28 17.49
N HIS A 63 -32.30 10.81 17.28
CA HIS A 63 -33.48 11.59 17.62
C HIS A 63 -33.38 12.08 19.07
N HIS A 64 -33.40 13.41 19.22
CA HIS A 64 -33.59 14.21 20.41
C HIS A 64 -32.55 14.11 21.57
N ILE A 65 -31.87 15.27 21.74
CA ILE A 65 -31.34 15.87 22.98
C ILE A 65 -29.84 15.60 23.30
N ILE A 66 -29.07 16.69 23.14
CA ILE A 66 -27.70 17.02 23.64
C ILE A 66 -26.49 16.53 22.82
N SER A 67 -25.86 17.52 22.16
CA SER A 67 -24.53 17.53 21.52
C SER A 67 -24.33 16.65 20.27
N LYS A 68 -24.04 17.29 19.12
CA LYS A 68 -23.54 16.64 17.90
C LYS A 68 -22.24 15.90 18.24
N LEU A 69 -22.31 14.59 18.45
CA LEU A 69 -21.17 13.69 18.71
C LEU A 69 -20.49 13.30 17.40
N THR A 70 -19.94 14.27 16.66
CA THR A 70 -19.05 13.97 15.54
C THR A 70 -17.64 13.81 16.06
N MET A 71 -16.94 12.72 15.70
CA MET A 71 -15.54 12.55 16.07
C MET A 71 -14.71 13.72 15.52
N PRO A 72 -13.94 14.45 16.36
CA PRO A 72 -13.12 15.54 15.88
C PRO A 72 -11.99 15.02 14.98
N PHE A 73 -11.67 15.80 13.95
CA PHE A 73 -10.50 15.54 13.11
C PHE A 73 -9.22 15.71 13.90
N GLY A 74 -8.21 14.89 13.60
CA GLY A 74 -6.86 15.02 14.18
C GLY A 74 -6.65 14.30 15.52
N THR A 75 -7.65 13.62 16.09
CA THR A 75 -7.38 12.75 17.24
C THR A 75 -6.69 11.46 16.78
N LYS A 76 -5.80 10.94 17.63
CA LYS A 76 -5.10 9.66 17.40
C LYS A 76 -6.05 8.46 17.31
N HIS A 77 -7.25 8.55 17.86
CA HIS A 77 -8.20 7.44 17.94
C HIS A 77 -9.28 7.49 16.84
N SER A 78 -9.57 8.65 16.25
CA SER A 78 -10.62 8.78 15.24
C SER A 78 -10.48 7.78 14.08
N PRO A 79 -9.28 7.54 13.50
CA PRO A 79 -9.12 6.56 12.43
C PRO A 79 -9.37 5.11 12.88
N ILE A 80 -9.02 4.77 14.12
CA ILE A 80 -9.18 3.42 14.67
C ILE A 80 -10.66 3.10 14.84
N PHE A 81 -11.39 3.98 15.53
CA PHE A 81 -12.83 3.82 15.72
C PHE A 81 -13.57 3.75 14.39
N PHE A 82 -13.18 4.59 13.44
CA PHE A 82 -13.77 4.58 12.10
C PHE A 82 -13.54 3.25 11.38
N ALA A 83 -12.29 2.74 11.41
CA ALA A 83 -11.95 1.45 10.80
C ALA A 83 -12.73 0.29 11.43
N GLU A 84 -12.87 0.26 12.76
CA GLU A 84 -13.62 -0.79 13.46
C GLU A 84 -15.11 -0.74 13.13
N ALA A 85 -15.71 0.46 13.08
CA ALA A 85 -17.12 0.65 12.76
C ALA A 85 -17.44 0.19 11.33
N ILE A 86 -16.64 0.61 10.34
CA ILE A 86 -16.87 0.20 8.95
C ILE A 86 -16.58 -1.29 8.74
N GLU A 87 -15.55 -1.85 9.38
CA GLU A 87 -15.21 -3.27 9.24
C GLU A 87 -16.30 -4.17 9.84
N SER A 88 -16.91 -3.78 10.96
CA SER A 88 -18.05 -4.49 11.54
C SER A 88 -19.23 -4.56 10.57
N PHE A 89 -19.56 -3.45 9.91
CA PHE A 89 -20.60 -3.38 8.89
C PHE A 89 -20.26 -4.27 7.67
N LEU A 90 -19.05 -4.13 7.13
CA LEU A 90 -18.62 -4.91 5.97
C LEU A 90 -18.53 -6.41 6.26
N ARG A 91 -18.24 -6.80 7.50
CA ARG A 91 -18.24 -8.20 7.93
C ARG A 91 -19.63 -8.83 7.79
N GLN A 92 -20.69 -8.10 8.12
CA GLN A 92 -22.06 -8.60 7.92
C GLN A 92 -22.35 -8.85 6.44
N ILE A 93 -21.96 -7.91 5.58
CA ILE A 93 -22.14 -8.06 4.12
C ILE A 93 -21.35 -9.27 3.59
N ARG A 94 -20.11 -9.47 4.06
CA ARG A 94 -19.29 -10.64 3.66
C ARG A 94 -19.91 -11.98 4.10
N ILE A 95 -20.68 -12.02 5.19
CA ILE A 95 -21.34 -13.25 5.67
C ILE A 95 -22.62 -13.52 4.86
N HIS A 96 -23.34 -12.46 4.46
CA HIS A 96 -24.65 -12.55 3.83
C HIS A 96 -24.64 -12.42 2.30
N SER A 97 -23.49 -12.13 1.69
CA SER A 97 -23.36 -11.96 0.24
C SER A 97 -22.11 -12.63 -0.30
N GLU A 98 -22.14 -13.01 -1.58
CA GLU A 98 -21.01 -13.56 -2.31
C GLU A 98 -20.05 -12.47 -2.85
N ILE A 99 -20.28 -11.19 -2.51
CA ILE A 99 -19.40 -10.09 -2.92
C ILE A 99 -18.08 -10.16 -2.16
N LYS A 100 -17.00 -10.00 -2.92
CA LYS A 100 -15.68 -9.71 -2.36
C LYS A 100 -15.55 -8.22 -2.08
N ILE A 101 -15.16 -7.88 -0.85
CA ILE A 101 -15.05 -6.50 -0.38
C ILE A 101 -13.63 -6.22 0.08
N LEU A 102 -12.99 -5.23 -0.54
CA LEU A 102 -11.74 -4.64 -0.10
C LEU A 102 -12.00 -3.25 0.50
N ASN A 103 -11.39 -2.95 1.63
CA ASN A 103 -11.64 -1.75 2.41
C ASN A 103 -10.32 -1.07 2.76
N ASN A 104 -10.26 0.25 2.66
CA ASN A 104 -9.23 1.07 3.29
C ASN A 104 -9.85 2.34 3.87
N PHE A 105 -10.07 2.34 5.18
CA PHE A 105 -10.72 3.41 5.96
C PHE A 105 -11.92 3.96 5.18
N ASP A 106 -11.72 5.04 4.42
CA ASP A 106 -12.78 5.80 3.75
C ASP A 106 -13.20 5.25 2.37
N ASN A 107 -12.48 4.29 1.77
CA ASN A 107 -12.80 3.77 0.42
C ASN A 107 -13.06 2.25 0.44
N ILE A 108 -14.13 1.83 -0.23
CA ILE A 108 -14.60 0.44 -0.27
C ILE A 108 -14.70 -0.01 -1.74
N LEU A 109 -13.99 -1.07 -2.10
CA LEU A 109 -14.04 -1.70 -3.41
C LEU A 109 -14.86 -3.01 -3.33
N LEU A 110 -15.90 -3.09 -4.13
CA LEU A 110 -16.78 -4.23 -4.28
C LEU A 110 -16.47 -4.97 -5.59
N ILE A 111 -16.42 -6.29 -5.53
CA ILE A 111 -16.01 -7.13 -6.65
C ILE A 111 -16.94 -8.33 -6.73
N HIS A 112 -17.46 -8.59 -7.94
CA HIS A 112 -18.34 -9.72 -8.20
C HIS A 112 -18.22 -10.20 -9.66
N GLN A 113 -18.60 -11.46 -9.90
CA GLN A 113 -18.60 -12.05 -11.24
C GLN A 113 -19.76 -11.51 -12.08
N ASP A 114 -20.96 -11.47 -11.55
CA ASP A 114 -22.11 -10.92 -12.26
C ASP A 114 -22.24 -9.40 -12.08
N LYS A 115 -22.37 -8.69 -13.22
CA LYS A 115 -22.48 -7.23 -13.28
C LYS A 115 -23.78 -6.72 -12.65
N TYR A 116 -24.89 -7.42 -12.84
CA TYR A 116 -26.20 -6.97 -12.35
C TYR A 116 -26.30 -7.14 -10.83
N THR A 117 -25.80 -8.26 -10.31
CA THR A 117 -25.65 -8.54 -8.88
C THR A 117 -24.75 -7.49 -8.23
N LEU A 118 -23.59 -7.17 -8.83
CA LEU A 118 -22.70 -6.14 -8.30
C LEU A 118 -23.39 -4.78 -8.19
N LYS A 119 -24.10 -4.37 -9.25
CA LYS A 119 -24.81 -3.09 -9.27
C LYS A 119 -25.91 -3.05 -8.20
N THR A 120 -26.71 -4.11 -8.12
CA THR A 120 -27.82 -4.20 -7.17
C THR A 120 -27.31 -4.14 -5.73
N GLN A 121 -26.31 -4.94 -5.40
CA GLN A 121 -25.74 -4.99 -4.06
C GLN A 121 -24.96 -3.71 -3.73
N THR A 122 -24.30 -3.06 -4.69
CA THR A 122 -23.67 -1.75 -4.47
C THR A 122 -24.71 -0.72 -4.01
N MET A 123 -25.88 -0.67 -4.68
CA MET A 123 -26.96 0.24 -4.28
C MET A 123 -27.57 -0.10 -2.92
N GLU A 124 -27.70 -1.38 -2.59
CA GLU A 124 -28.20 -1.83 -1.29
C GLU A 124 -27.23 -1.49 -0.15
N ILE A 125 -25.93 -1.71 -0.36
CA ILE A 125 -24.87 -1.37 0.59
C ILE A 125 -24.85 0.15 0.83
N MET A 126 -24.91 0.95 -0.23
CA MET A 126 -24.95 2.41 -0.12
C MET A 126 -26.17 2.88 0.67
N ARG A 127 -27.37 2.38 0.35
CA ARG A 127 -28.59 2.71 1.09
C ARG A 127 -28.49 2.33 2.57
N THR A 128 -27.91 1.17 2.86
CA THR A 128 -27.76 0.69 4.23
C THR A 128 -26.75 1.55 5.01
N LEU A 129 -25.64 1.94 4.39
CA LEU A 129 -24.68 2.90 4.97
C LEU A 129 -25.37 4.24 5.29
N GLU A 130 -26.18 4.78 4.38
CA GLU A 130 -26.95 6.01 4.62
C GLU A 130 -27.93 5.86 5.79
N GLN A 131 -28.61 4.71 5.91
CA GLN A 131 -29.49 4.39 7.04
C GLN A 131 -28.74 4.36 8.38
N PHE A 132 -27.49 3.92 8.39
CA PHE A 132 -26.61 3.97 9.57
C PHE A 132 -26.00 5.37 9.83
N GLY A 133 -26.42 6.39 9.08
CA GLY A 133 -25.96 7.77 9.25
C GLY A 133 -24.63 8.08 8.56
N TRP A 134 -24.16 7.22 7.65
CA TRP A 134 -22.97 7.52 6.88
C TRP A 134 -23.30 8.41 5.68
N ILE A 135 -22.50 9.44 5.46
CA ILE A 135 -22.62 10.35 4.33
C ILE A 135 -21.70 9.84 3.22
N ILE A 136 -22.28 9.45 2.09
CA ILE A 136 -21.55 8.93 0.94
C ILE A 136 -21.29 10.05 -0.07
N SER A 137 -20.06 10.16 -0.54
CA SER A 137 -19.69 11.11 -1.60
C SER A 137 -20.07 10.55 -2.97
N THR A 138 -21.33 10.68 -3.37
CA THR A 138 -21.84 10.13 -4.65
C THR A 138 -21.02 10.57 -5.87
N GLU A 139 -20.52 11.81 -5.88
CA GLU A 139 -19.65 12.36 -6.93
C GLU A 139 -18.30 11.63 -7.08
N LYS A 140 -17.81 10.96 -6.02
CA LYS A 140 -16.55 10.21 -5.99
C LYS A 140 -16.74 8.70 -6.08
N CYS A 141 -18.00 8.24 -6.04
CA CYS A 141 -18.32 6.83 -6.13
C CYS A 141 -18.45 6.41 -7.59
N GLU A 142 -17.93 5.23 -7.90
CA GLU A 142 -18.10 4.55 -9.18
C GLU A 142 -19.08 3.40 -8.98
N THR A 143 -20.38 3.70 -9.14
CA THR A 143 -21.48 2.77 -8.89
C THR A 143 -21.85 1.89 -10.08
N GLU A 144 -21.49 2.32 -11.29
CA GLU A 144 -21.61 1.47 -12.47
C GLU A 144 -20.42 0.50 -12.53
N PRO A 145 -20.67 -0.82 -12.61
CA PRO A 145 -19.59 -1.80 -12.70
C PRO A 145 -18.68 -1.58 -13.91
N LYS A 146 -17.38 -1.53 -13.65
CA LYS A 146 -16.33 -1.43 -14.68
C LYS A 146 -15.35 -2.59 -14.58
N GLN A 147 -14.71 -2.89 -15.70
CA GLN A 147 -13.61 -3.87 -15.77
C GLN A 147 -12.27 -3.27 -15.31
N ILE A 148 -12.13 -1.95 -15.40
CA ILE A 148 -10.94 -1.20 -15.00
C ILE A 148 -11.36 -0.09 -14.06
N ILE A 149 -10.75 -0.03 -12.88
CA ILE A 149 -11.00 1.01 -11.88
C ILE A 149 -9.70 1.47 -11.25
N THR A 150 -9.66 2.73 -10.82
CA THR A 150 -8.56 3.24 -9.99
C THR A 150 -8.95 3.16 -8.53
N PHE A 151 -8.23 2.36 -7.75
CA PHE A 151 -8.45 2.21 -6.32
C PHE A 151 -7.13 2.33 -5.56
N LEU A 152 -7.09 3.22 -4.58
CA LEU A 152 -5.90 3.55 -3.77
C LEU A 152 -4.66 3.94 -4.59
N GLY A 153 -4.85 4.60 -5.74
CA GLY A 153 -3.77 5.02 -6.63
C GLY A 153 -3.11 3.87 -7.40
N SER A 154 -3.81 2.73 -7.49
CA SER A 154 -3.48 1.62 -8.38
C SER A 154 -4.62 1.41 -9.36
N ILE A 155 -4.29 1.03 -10.59
CA ILE A 155 -5.21 0.58 -11.62
C ILE A 155 -5.44 -0.91 -11.41
N TRP A 156 -6.69 -1.28 -11.24
CA TRP A 156 -7.15 -2.65 -11.12
C TRP A 156 -7.77 -3.03 -12.46
N ASN A 157 -7.11 -3.93 -13.19
CA ASN A 157 -7.61 -4.43 -14.46
C ASN A 157 -8.06 -5.88 -14.30
N GLN A 158 -9.37 -6.06 -14.31
CA GLN A 158 -9.98 -7.37 -14.22
C GLN A 158 -9.72 -8.23 -15.45
N LYS A 159 -9.73 -7.64 -16.65
CA LYS A 159 -9.55 -8.39 -17.91
C LYS A 159 -8.17 -9.01 -18.02
N GLU A 160 -7.15 -8.27 -17.56
CA GLU A 160 -5.75 -8.73 -17.55
C GLU A 160 -5.38 -9.44 -16.24
N MET A 161 -6.31 -9.50 -15.27
CA MET A 161 -6.09 -10.09 -13.95
C MET A 161 -4.87 -9.49 -13.21
N ASN A 162 -4.62 -8.18 -13.38
CA ASN A 162 -3.45 -7.49 -12.83
C ASN A 162 -3.83 -6.26 -12.00
N ILE A 163 -2.93 -5.90 -11.09
CA ILE A 163 -2.91 -4.63 -10.39
C ILE A 163 -1.61 -3.95 -10.78
N ARG A 164 -1.71 -2.73 -11.32
CA ARG A 164 -0.55 -1.90 -11.62
C ARG A 164 -0.69 -0.52 -11.01
N MET A 165 0.43 0.12 -10.73
CA MET A 165 0.43 1.50 -10.28
C MET A 165 -0.05 2.41 -11.42
N SER A 166 -0.79 3.49 -11.11
CA SER A 166 -1.09 4.50 -12.14
C SER A 166 0.20 5.19 -12.61
N GLU A 167 0.32 5.49 -13.90
CA GLU A 167 1.51 6.15 -14.45
C GLU A 167 1.82 7.50 -13.77
N GLU A 168 0.80 8.29 -13.45
CA GLU A 168 0.97 9.55 -12.72
C GLU A 168 1.68 9.35 -11.37
N ARG A 169 1.17 8.41 -10.56
CA ARG A 169 1.78 8.06 -9.27
C ARG A 169 3.18 7.49 -9.44
N LYS A 170 3.39 6.61 -10.43
CA LYS A 170 4.69 6.01 -10.74
C LYS A 170 5.72 7.09 -11.06
N LEU A 171 5.39 8.01 -11.99
CA LEU A 171 6.25 9.14 -12.36
C LEU A 171 6.55 10.04 -11.16
N LYS A 172 5.54 10.38 -10.35
CA LYS A 172 5.72 11.20 -9.15
C LYS A 172 6.68 10.55 -8.14
N MET A 173 6.56 9.24 -7.94
CA MET A 173 7.43 8.50 -7.04
C MET A 173 8.86 8.36 -7.58
N ILE A 174 9.02 8.09 -8.87
CA ILE A 174 10.34 8.06 -9.53
C ILE A 174 11.01 9.43 -9.44
N GLN A 175 10.28 10.52 -9.68
CA GLN A 175 10.82 11.87 -9.56
C GLN A 175 11.26 12.18 -8.12
N THR A 176 10.43 11.83 -7.13
CA THR A 176 10.78 11.99 -5.71
C THR A 176 12.04 11.21 -5.34
N LEU A 177 12.20 10.00 -5.88
CA LEU A 177 13.38 9.17 -5.69
C LEU A 177 14.63 9.82 -6.31
N LYS A 178 14.52 10.31 -7.55
CA LYS A 178 15.62 11.03 -8.23
C LYS A 178 16.05 12.27 -7.47
N ASP A 179 15.08 13.07 -7.00
CA ASP A 179 15.37 14.27 -6.21
C ASP A 179 16.08 13.94 -4.90
N TRP A 180 15.68 12.85 -4.23
CA TRP A 180 16.36 12.37 -3.02
C TRP A 180 17.77 11.85 -3.30
N CYS A 181 17.97 11.06 -4.35
CA CYS A 181 19.30 10.61 -4.77
C CYS A 181 20.23 11.81 -5.07
N ASN A 182 19.70 12.87 -5.70
CA ASN A 182 20.44 14.10 -5.94
C ASN A 182 20.85 14.80 -4.64
N VAL A 183 19.97 14.86 -3.63
CA VAL A 183 20.28 15.43 -2.31
C VAL A 183 21.46 14.69 -1.66
N ILE A 184 21.43 13.36 -1.66
CA ILE A 184 22.52 12.54 -1.10
C ILE A 184 23.82 12.72 -1.90
N TYR A 185 23.74 12.79 -3.22
CA TYR A 185 24.92 13.00 -4.07
C TYR A 185 25.56 14.38 -3.87
N MET A 186 24.79 15.38 -3.44
CA MET A 186 25.30 16.70 -3.06
C MET A 186 25.89 16.73 -1.64
N ASN A 187 26.10 15.58 -0.98
CA ASN A 187 26.53 15.46 0.43
C ASN A 187 25.65 16.23 1.40
N LYS A 188 24.39 16.47 1.06
CA LYS A 188 23.47 17.08 2.02
C LYS A 188 23.13 16.05 3.08
N SER A 189 23.27 16.47 4.31
CA SER A 189 22.84 15.69 5.45
C SER A 189 21.31 15.75 5.58
N GLU A 190 20.71 14.65 6.03
CA GLU A 190 19.28 14.54 6.23
C GLU A 190 18.98 14.01 7.65
N THR A 191 17.78 14.27 8.14
CA THR A 191 17.35 13.73 9.42
C THR A 191 17.05 12.24 9.32
N ILE A 192 17.25 11.51 10.41
CA ILE A 192 16.87 10.09 10.49
C ILE A 192 15.38 9.89 10.18
N LYS A 193 14.52 10.83 10.60
CA LYS A 193 13.09 10.86 10.27
C LYS A 193 12.83 10.97 8.76
N GLN A 194 13.59 11.80 8.05
CA GLN A 194 13.50 11.90 6.58
C GLN A 194 13.91 10.58 5.91
N LEU A 195 15.02 9.96 6.33
CA LEU A 195 15.44 8.66 5.82
C LEU A 195 14.36 7.59 6.03
N ALA A 196 13.75 7.54 7.22
CA ALA A 196 12.65 6.61 7.51
C ALA A 196 11.44 6.81 6.59
N ALA A 197 11.09 8.07 6.29
CA ALA A 197 10.03 8.37 5.33
C ALA A 197 10.38 7.90 3.91
N GLN A 198 11.64 8.00 3.50
CA GLN A 198 12.10 7.50 2.19
C GLN A 198 12.10 5.97 2.12
N ILE A 199 12.55 5.29 3.18
CA ILE A 199 12.43 3.83 3.32
C ILE A 199 10.97 3.40 3.18
N GLY A 200 10.04 4.11 3.82
CA GLY A 200 8.59 3.86 3.68
C GLY A 200 8.10 4.00 2.23
N ARG A 201 8.56 5.03 1.50
CA ARG A 201 8.23 5.22 0.08
C ARG A 201 8.83 4.14 -0.81
N LEU A 202 10.09 3.76 -0.58
CA LEU A 202 10.80 2.71 -1.31
C LEU A 202 10.16 1.33 -1.11
N ASN A 203 9.65 1.04 0.11
CA ASN A 203 8.90 -0.19 0.37
C ASN A 203 7.68 -0.33 -0.56
N PHE A 204 7.02 0.77 -0.92
CA PHE A 204 5.91 0.75 -1.87
C PHE A 204 6.36 0.51 -3.32
N LEU A 205 7.59 0.92 -3.67
CA LEU A 205 8.21 0.69 -4.99
C LEU A 205 8.91 -0.66 -5.10
N LYS A 206 8.97 -1.44 -4.02
CA LYS A 206 9.65 -2.73 -3.97
C LYS A 206 9.27 -3.69 -5.10
N PRO A 207 8.00 -3.77 -5.57
CA PRO A 207 7.66 -4.62 -6.71
C PRO A 207 8.29 -4.16 -8.03
N LEU A 208 8.53 -2.86 -8.19
CA LEU A 208 8.99 -2.23 -9.45
C LEU A 208 10.50 -2.21 -9.60
N ILE A 209 11.24 -2.16 -8.49
CA ILE A 209 12.70 -2.04 -8.49
C ILE A 209 13.31 -3.43 -8.29
N LYS A 210 14.14 -3.88 -9.24
CA LYS A 210 14.93 -5.11 -9.07
C LYS A 210 15.84 -4.92 -7.85
N GLU A 211 15.91 -5.93 -6.98
CA GLU A 211 16.77 -5.90 -5.78
C GLU A 211 16.44 -4.81 -4.74
N ALA A 212 15.28 -4.16 -4.83
CA ALA A 212 14.80 -3.16 -3.86
C ALA A 212 14.98 -3.57 -2.39
N SER A 213 14.77 -4.87 -2.10
CA SER A 213 14.96 -5.45 -0.78
C SER A 213 16.37 -5.24 -0.23
N LEU A 214 17.41 -5.36 -1.06
CA LEU A 214 18.80 -5.23 -0.64
C LEU A 214 19.10 -3.79 -0.23
N TYR A 215 18.72 -2.82 -1.06
CA TYR A 215 18.90 -1.40 -0.73
C TYR A 215 18.11 -1.00 0.51
N LEU A 216 16.88 -1.51 0.67
CA LEU A 216 16.05 -1.27 1.85
C LEU A 216 16.70 -1.80 3.13
N ILE A 217 17.33 -2.98 3.09
CA ILE A 217 18.04 -3.56 4.24
C ILE A 217 19.21 -2.67 4.64
N GLU A 218 20.02 -2.22 3.68
CA GLU A 218 21.19 -1.38 3.97
C GLU A 218 20.78 0.01 4.51
N LEU A 219 19.73 0.62 3.94
CA LEU A 219 19.20 1.89 4.45
C LEU A 219 18.60 1.73 5.86
N ASP A 220 17.89 0.63 6.12
CA ASP A 220 17.30 0.38 7.44
C ASP A 220 18.38 0.09 8.50
N LYS A 221 19.45 -0.63 8.15
CA LYS A 221 20.64 -0.79 9.00
C LYS A 221 21.26 0.55 9.35
N ALA A 222 21.51 1.40 8.36
CA ALA A 222 22.10 2.73 8.57
C ALA A 222 21.22 3.61 9.48
N LYS A 223 19.91 3.64 9.23
CA LYS A 223 18.93 4.32 10.09
C LYS A 223 18.99 3.80 11.53
N THR A 224 18.97 2.48 11.70
CA THR A 224 18.90 1.84 13.02
C THR A 224 20.20 2.03 13.80
N GLN A 225 21.36 2.04 13.13
CA GLN A 225 22.64 2.33 13.76
C GLN A 225 22.68 3.77 14.29
N MET A 226 22.22 4.74 13.51
CA MET A 226 22.18 6.15 13.94
C MET A 226 21.18 6.39 15.07
N LEU A 227 20.01 5.74 15.05
CA LEU A 227 19.01 5.84 16.13
C LEU A 227 19.50 5.34 17.50
N ARG A 228 20.59 4.56 17.55
CA ARG A 228 21.17 4.11 18.83
C ARG A 228 21.91 5.25 19.54
N THR A 229 22.41 6.22 18.79
CA THR A 229 23.25 7.31 19.30
C THR A 229 22.56 8.68 19.21
N GLU A 230 21.57 8.82 18.35
CA GLU A 230 20.90 10.09 18.03
C GLU A 230 19.37 9.98 18.12
N SER A 231 18.71 11.13 18.22
CA SER A 231 17.24 11.22 18.15
C SER A 231 16.72 11.18 16.70
N TRP A 232 15.40 11.07 16.50
CA TRP A 232 14.79 11.10 15.16
C TRP A 232 15.10 12.37 14.34
N ASP A 233 15.37 13.48 15.01
CA ASP A 233 15.77 14.74 14.40
C ASP A 233 17.28 14.87 14.22
N GLY A 234 18.04 13.86 14.66
CA GLY A 234 19.47 13.72 14.44
C GLY A 234 19.80 13.70 12.95
N ILE A 235 20.92 14.32 12.61
CA ILE A 235 21.38 14.53 11.24
C ILE A 235 22.35 13.40 10.85
N MET A 236 22.18 12.83 9.67
CA MET A 236 23.06 11.79 9.14
C MET A 236 23.39 12.02 7.67
N VAL A 237 24.51 11.43 7.23
CA VAL A 237 24.90 11.39 5.82
C VAL A 237 24.73 9.95 5.34
N VAL A 238 23.87 9.75 4.34
CA VAL A 238 23.64 8.42 3.75
C VAL A 238 24.81 8.05 2.84
N ASN A 239 25.29 6.82 2.96
CA ASN A 239 26.35 6.31 2.11
C ASN A 239 25.86 6.23 0.65
N ARG A 240 26.52 6.96 -0.24
CA ARG A 240 26.21 7.01 -1.67
C ARG A 240 26.27 5.65 -2.36
N ALA A 241 27.11 4.73 -1.86
CA ALA A 241 27.21 3.37 -2.41
C ALA A 241 25.87 2.61 -2.32
N VAL A 242 25.08 2.86 -1.27
CA VAL A 242 23.80 2.18 -1.03
C VAL A 242 22.72 2.61 -2.03
N ILE A 243 22.85 3.80 -2.61
CA ILE A 243 21.84 4.36 -3.53
C ILE A 243 22.28 4.38 -5.00
N ARG A 244 23.49 3.87 -5.31
CA ARG A 244 24.07 3.95 -6.66
C ARG A 244 23.21 3.28 -7.73
N GLU A 245 22.50 2.23 -7.35
CA GLU A 245 21.69 1.39 -8.25
C GLU A 245 20.18 1.72 -8.16
N LEU A 246 19.79 2.71 -7.35
CA LEU A 246 18.44 3.27 -7.32
C LEU A 246 18.21 4.33 -8.44
N ARG A 247 19.18 4.52 -9.33
CA ARG A 247 19.19 5.51 -10.42
C ARG A 247 18.47 5.01 -11.68
#